data_AF-A0A7K1KT93-F1
#
_entry.id   AF-A0A7K1KT93-F1
#
_cell.length_a   1.000
_cell.length_b   1.000
_cell.length_c   1.000
_cell.angle_alpha   90.00
_cell.angle_beta   90.00
_cell.angle_gamma   90.00
#
_symmetry.space_group_name_H-M   'P 1'
#
loop_
_entity.id
_entity.type
_entity.pdbx_description
1 polymer ?
#
loop_
_entity_poly.entity_id
_entity_poly.type
_entity_poly.pdbx_seq_one_letter_code
_entity_poly.pdbx_strand_id
1 'polypeptide(L)'
;MKIVRGGGLDDLPLPGVVDALGCLMHNVEVLHQLVAAVNERAAQIREREVTERPAGTTLETMDSALMTLGYGQETAMSMHRLLSLGHRELVLVDEGEV
;
A
#
# COMPACT_ATOMS: atom_id res chain seq x y z
N MET A 1 25.40 -28.62 -5.83
CA MET A 1 24.17 -27.88 -5.46
C MET A 1 24.56 -26.89 -4.37
N LYS A 2 24.82 -25.64 -4.76
CA LYS A 2 25.35 -24.60 -3.86
C LYS A 2 24.14 -23.85 -3.31
N ILE A 3 23.86 -24.06 -2.03
CA ILE A 3 22.79 -23.34 -1.33
C ILE A 3 23.22 -21.87 -1.32
N VAL A 4 22.46 -21.03 -2.04
CA VAL A 4 22.62 -19.58 -1.98
C VAL A 4 22.19 -19.19 -0.57
N ARG A 5 23.16 -19.01 0.34
CA ARG A 5 22.92 -18.34 1.62
C ARG A 5 22.42 -16.94 1.29
N GLY A 6 21.18 -16.65 1.66
CA GLY A 6 20.64 -15.30 1.66
C GLY A 6 21.43 -14.46 2.66
N GLY A 7 22.45 -13.76 2.18
CA GLY A 7 23.12 -12.73 2.95
C GLY A 7 22.30 -11.45 2.86
N GLY A 8 21.78 -10.97 3.99
CA GLY A 8 21.26 -9.60 4.08
C GLY A 8 20.34 -9.30 5.26
N LEU A 9 19.58 -10.28 5.78
CA LEU A 9 18.57 -10.02 6.82
C LEU A 9 18.84 -10.70 8.16
N ASP A 10 19.61 -11.79 8.19
CA ASP A 10 19.87 -12.55 9.44
C ASP A 10 20.82 -11.81 10.41
N ASP A 11 21.55 -10.78 9.94
CA ASP A 11 22.50 -9.99 10.73
C ASP A 11 22.03 -8.54 11.00
N LEU A 12 20.81 -8.15 10.60
CA LEU A 12 20.34 -6.79 10.84
C LEU A 12 19.95 -6.63 12.33
N PRO A 13 20.58 -5.72 13.09
CA PRO A 13 20.19 -5.51 14.48
C PRO A 13 18.74 -5.02 14.54
N LEU A 14 18.03 -5.40 15.61
CA LEU A 14 16.60 -5.08 15.80
C LEU A 14 16.26 -3.59 15.57
N PRO A 15 17.07 -2.60 16.02
CA PRO A 15 16.86 -1.19 15.68
C PRO A 15 16.86 -0.92 14.17
N GLY A 16 17.75 -1.58 13.41
CA GLY A 16 17.79 -1.44 11.95
C GLY A 16 16.55 -2.04 11.26
N VAL A 17 15.96 -3.09 11.84
CA VAL A 17 14.68 -3.65 11.37
C VAL A 17 13.53 -2.69 11.64
N VAL A 18 13.50 -2.07 12.83
CA VAL A 18 12.51 -1.05 13.21
C VAL A 18 12.58 0.15 12.27
N ASP A 19 13.77 0.68 12.03
CA ASP A 19 14.00 1.80 11.09
C ASP A 19 13.55 1.46 9.66
N ALA A 20 13.91 0.28 9.16
CA ALA A 20 13.52 -0.18 7.84
C ALA A 20 11.98 -0.33 7.72
N LEU A 21 11.33 -0.79 8.78
CA LEU A 21 9.87 -0.92 8.82
C LEU A 21 9.19 0.45 8.87
N GLY A 22 9.75 1.42 9.61
CA GLY A 22 9.30 2.81 9.58
C GLY A 22 9.39 3.43 8.19
N CYS A 23 10.51 3.21 7.48
CA CYS A 23 10.67 3.63 6.08
C CYS A 23 9.62 2.99 5.16
N LEU A 24 9.36 1.69 5.34
CA LEU A 24 8.37 0.97 4.54
C LEU A 24 6.94 1.49 4.82
N MET A 25 6.58 1.76 6.07
CA MET A 25 5.31 2.37 6.43
C MET A 25 5.10 3.72 5.74
N HIS A 26 6.13 4.58 5.74
CA HIS A 26 6.08 5.87 5.05
C HIS A 26 5.85 5.70 3.54
N ASN A 27 6.55 4.76 2.90
CA ASN A 27 6.36 4.49 1.47
C ASN A 27 4.94 3.99 1.16
N VAL A 28 4.35 3.15 2.02
CA VAL A 28 2.97 2.69 1.87
C VAL A 28 1.97 3.84 2.05
N GLU A 29 2.23 4.77 2.96
CA GLU A 29 1.40 5.96 3.14
C GLU A 29 1.44 6.86 1.89
N VAL A 30 2.61 7.10 1.32
CA VAL A 30 2.78 7.84 0.05
C VAL A 30 2.05 7.13 -1.09
N LEU A 31 2.18 5.80 -1.19
CA LEU A 31 1.47 5.01 -2.21
C LEU A 31 -0.05 5.13 -2.05
N HIS A 32 -0.56 5.07 -0.82
CA HIS A 32 -1.98 5.25 -0.54
C HIS A 32 -2.47 6.63 -0.98
N GLN A 33 -1.73 7.70 -0.69
CA GLN A 33 -2.07 9.06 -1.12
C GLN A 33 -2.11 9.20 -2.65
N LEU A 34 -1.14 8.58 -3.36
CA LEU A 34 -1.11 8.58 -4.82
C LEU A 34 -2.31 7.84 -5.41
N VAL A 35 -2.62 6.65 -4.90
CA VAL A 35 -3.78 5.87 -5.36
C VAL A 35 -5.07 6.62 -5.08
N ALA A 36 -5.24 7.23 -3.89
CA ALA A 36 -6.42 8.03 -3.57
C ALA A 36 -6.62 9.20 -4.55
N ALA A 37 -5.55 9.92 -4.90
CA ALA A 37 -5.62 11.02 -5.87
C ALA A 37 -5.98 10.53 -7.29
N VAL A 38 -5.42 9.39 -7.71
CA VAL A 38 -5.76 8.76 -8.99
C VAL A 38 -7.22 8.30 -9.00
N ASN A 39 -7.70 7.69 -7.92
CA ASN A 39 -9.08 7.23 -7.76
C ASN A 39 -10.06 8.38 -7.85
N GLU A 40 -9.79 9.48 -7.13
CA GLU A 40 -10.62 10.68 -7.19
C GLU A 40 -10.67 11.25 -8.61
N ARG A 41 -9.52 11.35 -9.28
CA ARG A 41 -9.47 11.84 -10.65
C ARG A 41 -10.21 10.93 -11.62
N ALA A 42 -10.07 9.61 -11.50
CA ALA A 42 -10.77 8.63 -12.32
C ALA A 42 -12.29 8.71 -12.10
N ALA A 43 -12.75 8.92 -10.87
CA ALA A 43 -14.16 9.10 -10.55
C ALA A 43 -14.73 10.37 -11.18
N GLN A 44 -13.99 11.49 -11.13
CA GLN A 44 -14.37 12.74 -11.79
C GLN A 44 -14.46 12.59 -13.32
N ILE A 45 -13.52 11.85 -13.94
CA ILE A 45 -13.56 11.58 -15.39
C ILE A 45 -14.78 10.73 -15.73
N ARG A 46 -15.05 9.68 -14.95
CA ARG A 46 -16.23 8.82 -15.12
C ARG A 46 -17.52 9.63 -15.03
N GLU A 47 -17.65 10.51 -14.04
CA GLU A 47 -18.84 11.35 -13.88
C GLU A 47 -19.07 12.22 -15.12
N ARG A 48 -18.01 12.82 -15.68
CA ARG A 48 -18.10 13.59 -16.93
C ARG A 48 -18.51 12.70 -18.11
N GLU A 49 -17.89 11.54 -18.28
CA GLU A 49 -18.22 10.62 -19.37
C GLU A 49 -19.67 10.13 -19.30
N VAL A 50 -20.20 9.85 -18.10
CA VAL A 50 -21.61 9.49 -17.91
C VAL A 50 -22.54 10.62 -18.37
N THR A 51 -22.18 11.88 -18.10
CA THR A 51 -22.99 13.04 -18.52
C THR A 51 -22.92 13.30 -20.03
N GLU A 52 -21.79 13.05 -20.68
CA GLU A 52 -21.57 13.35 -22.10
C GLU A 52 -21.97 12.18 -23.02
N ARG A 53 -21.72 10.94 -22.59
CA ARG A 53 -21.97 9.70 -23.35
C ARG A 53 -22.38 8.55 -22.41
N PRO A 54 -23.66 8.46 -22.04
CA PRO A 54 -24.14 7.53 -21.01
C PRO A 54 -24.13 6.05 -21.42
N ALA A 55 -23.72 5.70 -22.64
CA ALA A 55 -23.78 4.33 -23.15
C ALA A 55 -22.48 3.94 -23.87
N GLY A 56 -21.96 2.76 -23.54
CA GLY A 56 -20.84 2.14 -24.23
C GLY A 56 -19.94 1.30 -23.33
N THR A 57 -19.12 0.46 -23.95
CA THR A 57 -18.10 -0.39 -23.30
C THR A 57 -17.04 0.41 -22.54
N THR A 58 -16.87 1.69 -22.88
CA THR A 58 -15.96 2.61 -22.20
C THR A 58 -16.35 2.82 -20.73
N LEU A 59 -17.63 3.02 -20.43
CA LEU A 59 -18.09 3.20 -19.05
C LEU A 59 -17.90 1.93 -18.21
N GLU A 60 -18.21 0.76 -18.78
CA GLU A 60 -17.98 -0.53 -18.11
C GLU A 60 -16.49 -0.77 -17.82
N THR A 61 -15.61 -0.38 -18.76
CA THR A 61 -14.15 -0.46 -18.58
C THR A 61 -13.69 0.48 -17.46
N MET A 62 -14.25 1.70 -17.40
CA MET A 62 -13.95 2.66 -16.33
C MET A 62 -14.44 2.19 -14.96
N ASP A 63 -15.62 1.57 -14.89
CA ASP A 63 -16.15 0.97 -13.66
C ASP A 63 -15.22 -0.14 -13.14
N SER A 64 -14.76 -1.01 -14.04
CA SER A 64 -13.79 -2.06 -13.70
C SER A 64 -12.44 -1.50 -13.23
N ALA A 65 -11.94 -0.46 -13.91
CA ALA A 65 -10.72 0.23 -13.53
C ALA A 65 -10.85 0.88 -12.14
N LEU A 66 -11.96 1.57 -11.87
CA LEU A 66 -12.26 2.19 -10.58
C LEU A 66 -12.40 1.18 -9.44
N MET A 67 -13.00 0.02 -9.69
CA MET A 67 -13.03 -1.08 -8.71
C MET A 67 -11.62 -1.58 -8.38
N THR A 68 -10.79 -1.81 -9.40
CA THR A 68 -9.40 -2.27 -9.22
C THR A 68 -8.57 -1.27 -8.41
N LEU A 69 -8.75 0.00 -8.73
CA LEU A 69 -8.19 1.15 -8.03
C LEU A 69 -8.65 1.24 -6.56
N GLY A 70 -9.93 0.97 -6.30
CA GLY A 70 -10.48 0.84 -4.95
C GLY A 70 -9.80 -0.28 -4.15
N TYR A 71 -9.66 -1.48 -4.74
CA TYR A 71 -8.94 -2.59 -4.09
C TYR A 71 -7.48 -2.24 -3.78
N GLY A 72 -6.80 -1.53 -4.68
CA GLY A 72 -5.43 -1.06 -4.46
C GLY A 72 -5.32 -0.13 -3.25
N GLN A 73 -6.28 0.79 -3.10
CA GLN A 73 -6.33 1.73 -1.99
C GLN A 73 -6.58 1.02 -0.65
N GLU A 74 -7.57 0.12 -0.59
CA GLU A 74 -7.86 -0.66 0.62
C GLU A 74 -6.71 -1.58 1.01
N THR A 75 -6.02 -2.15 0.01
CA THR A 75 -4.83 -2.98 0.22
C THR A 75 -3.70 -2.18 0.84
N ALA A 76 -3.40 -0.98 0.34
CA ALA A 76 -2.37 -0.11 0.91
C ALA A 76 -2.69 0.26 2.37
N MET A 77 -3.95 0.58 2.68
CA MET A 77 -4.39 0.84 4.06
C MET A 77 -4.25 -0.39 4.97
N SER A 78 -4.58 -1.57 4.45
CA SER A 78 -4.45 -2.83 5.20
C SER A 78 -2.98 -3.16 5.48
N MET A 79 -2.11 -2.98 4.49
CA MET A 79 -0.65 -3.11 4.65
C MET A 79 -0.14 -2.14 5.71
N HIS A 80 -0.50 -0.86 5.64
CA HIS A 80 -0.07 0.13 6.62
C HIS A 80 -0.45 -0.27 8.06
N ARG A 81 -1.68 -0.76 8.27
CA ARG A 81 -2.13 -1.23 9.59
C ARG A 81 -1.31 -2.42 10.10
N LEU A 82 -1.06 -3.41 9.24
CA LEU A 82 -0.26 -4.59 9.60
C LEU A 82 1.19 -4.21 9.92
N LEU A 83 1.79 -3.34 9.12
CA LEU A 83 3.15 -2.85 9.33
C LEU A 83 3.24 -2.02 10.62
N SER A 84 2.26 -1.16 10.88
CA SER A 84 2.20 -0.35 12.11
C SER A 84 2.07 -1.22 13.37
N LEU A 85 1.28 -2.29 13.31
CA LEU A 85 1.17 -3.25 14.40
C LEU A 85 2.51 -3.98 14.61
N GLY A 86 3.11 -4.54 13.55
CA GLY A 86 4.41 -5.19 13.64
C GLY A 86 5.52 -4.27 14.15
N HIS A 87 5.54 -3.01 13.71
CA HIS A 87 6.49 -2.01 14.17
C HIS A 87 6.36 -1.75 15.66
N ARG A 88 5.14 -1.58 16.15
CA ARG A 88 4.87 -1.40 17.58
C ARG A 88 5.39 -2.57 18.41
N GLU A 89 5.09 -3.80 17.99
CA GLU A 89 5.57 -5.00 18.70
C GLU A 89 7.10 -5.07 18.74
N LEU A 90 7.78 -4.74 17.63
CA LEU A 90 9.24 -4.73 17.57
C LEU A 90 9.86 -3.64 18.43
N VAL A 91 9.25 -2.45 18.51
CA VAL A 91 9.69 -1.39 19.42
C VAL A 91 9.59 -1.83 20.88
N LEU A 92 8.48 -2.46 21.28
CA LEU A 92 8.32 -2.97 22.65
C LEU A 92 9.41 -4.00 22.99
N VAL A 93 9.76 -4.87 22.04
CA VAL A 93 10.86 -5.85 22.22
C VAL A 93 12.21 -5.14 22.35
N ASP A 94 12.47 -4.11 21.55
CA ASP A 94 13.73 -3.34 21.59
C ASP A 94 13.88 -2.56 22.91
N GLU A 95 12.77 -2.03 23.43
CA GLU A 95 12.70 -1.33 24.72
C GLU A 95 12.75 -2.29 25.93
N GLY A 96 12.65 -3.61 25.70
CA GLY A 96 12.68 -4.64 26.75
C GLY A 96 11.38 -4.76 27.54
N GLU A 97 10.25 -4.35 26.93
CA GLU A 97 8.92 -4.34 27.55
C GLU A 97 8.13 -5.66 27.33
N VAL A 98 8.74 -6.69 26.71
CA VAL A 98 8.10 -7.98 26.35
C VAL A 98 8.90 -9.18 26.83
#